data_AF-A0AAW8KM91-F1
#
_entry.id   AF-A0AAW8KM91-F1
#
_cell.length_a   1.000
_cell.length_b   1.000
_cell.length_c   1.000
_cell.angle_alpha   90.00
_cell.angle_beta   90.00
_cell.angle_gamma   90.00
#
_symmetry.space_group_name_H-M   'P 1'
#
loop_
_entity.id
_entity.type
_entity.pdbx_description
1 polymer ?
#
loop_
_entity_poly.entity_id
_entity_poly.type
_entity_poly.pdbx_seq_one_letter_code
_entity_poly.pdbx_strand_id
1 'polypeptide(L)' 'MITTSVTEAAECLQQGQVLAYPTEAVWGLGCDPFNEQAFQKILELKQRPIEKGVILLAGHISQVEHLLTSLPQT' A
#
# COMPACT_ATOMS: atom_id res chain seq x y z
N MET A 1 -9.75 3.24 14.37
CA MET A 1 -8.98 4.35 14.98
C MET A 1 -8.87 5.45 13.93
N ILE A 2 -8.99 6.72 14.31
CA ILE A 2 -8.75 7.87 13.43
C ILE A 2 -7.61 8.66 14.05
N THR A 3 -6.58 8.96 13.29
CA THR A 3 -5.43 9.75 13.75
C THR A 3 -4.97 10.71 12.66
N THR A 4 -4.38 11.83 13.08
CA THR A 4 -3.66 12.78 12.22
C THR A 4 -2.14 12.63 12.36
N SER A 5 -1.68 11.76 13.26
CA SER A 5 -0.26 11.47 13.48
C SER A 5 0.26 10.51 12.43
N VAL A 6 1.25 10.95 11.65
CA VAL A 6 1.95 10.10 10.66
C VAL A 6 2.68 8.96 11.35
N THR A 7 3.24 9.20 12.54
CA THR A 7 3.95 8.17 13.32
C THR A 7 3.01 7.05 13.76
N GLU A 8 1.83 7.40 14.29
CA GLU A 8 0.83 6.41 14.73
C GLU A 8 0.30 5.61 13.53
N ALA A 9 0.04 6.29 12.41
CA ALA A 9 -0.34 5.61 11.17
C ALA A 9 0.75 4.64 10.69
N ALA A 10 2.03 5.03 10.74
CA ALA A 10 3.15 4.17 10.36
C ALA A 10 3.28 2.95 11.29
N GLU A 11 3.09 3.12 12.60
CA GLU A 11 3.06 2.00 13.56
C GLU A 11 1.91 1.03 13.26
N CYS A 12 0.71 1.54 12.96
CA CYS A 12 -0.40 0.70 12.53
C CYS A 12 -0.06 -0.07 11.24
N LEU A 13 0.58 0.57 10.27
CA LEU A 13 1.02 -0.09 9.03
C LEU A 13 2.02 -1.22 9.31
N GLN A 14 3.02 -0.97 10.14
CA GLN A 14 4.04 -1.96 10.55
C GLN A 14 3.44 -3.14 11.31
N GLN A 15 2.33 -2.93 12.03
CA GLN A 15 1.56 -3.98 12.69
C GLN A 15 0.65 -4.76 11.73
N GLY A 16 0.73 -4.53 10.41
CA GLY A 16 -0.08 -5.20 9.40
C GLY A 16 -1.53 -4.70 9.33
N GLN A 17 -1.81 -3.51 9.86
CA GLN A 17 -3.14 -2.91 9.72
C GLN A 17 -3.32 -2.28 8.34
N VAL A 18 -4.57 -2.19 7.91
CA VAL A 18 -4.98 -1.48 6.69
C VAL A 18 -5.35 -0.05 7.06
N LEU A 19 -4.84 0.92 6.32
CA LEU A 19 -5.09 2.34 6.51
C LEU A 19 -5.96 2.90 5.39
N ALA A 20 -6.93 3.74 5.76
CA ALA A 20 -7.55 4.66 4.83
C ALA A 20 -6.87 6.03 4.96
N TYR A 21 -6.40 6.61 3.85
CA TYR A 21 -5.65 7.87 3.84
C TYR A 21 -6.07 8.76 2.66
N PRO A 22 -6.05 10.09 2.81
CA PRO A 22 -6.36 10.99 1.71
C PRO A 22 -5.20 11.04 0.70
N THR A 23 -5.53 11.22 -0.58
CA THR A 23 -4.59 11.61 -1.65
C THR A 23 -5.09 12.90 -2.30
N GLU A 24 -4.38 13.41 -3.31
CA GLU A 24 -4.78 14.61 -4.05
C GLU A 24 -6.15 14.48 -4.73
N ALA A 25 -6.56 13.26 -5.11
CA ALA A 25 -7.77 13.01 -5.87
C ALA A 25 -8.84 12.21 -5.10
N VAL A 26 -8.43 11.15 -4.41
CA VAL A 26 -9.35 10.18 -3.78
C VAL A 26 -8.81 9.65 -2.46
N TRP A 27 -9.66 8.98 -1.68
CA TRP A 27 -9.17 8.20 -0.54
C TRP A 27 -8.54 6.90 -1.01
N GLY A 28 -7.34 6.62 -0.50
CA GLY A 28 -6.64 5.35 -0.66
C GLY A 28 -6.97 4.39 0.47
N LEU A 29 -6.93 3.09 0.17
CA LEU A 29 -6.89 2.01 1.16
C LEU A 29 -5.58 1.25 0.93
N GLY A 30 -4.69 1.22 1.92
CA GLY A 30 -3.34 0.68 1.77
C GLY A 30 -2.84 -0.10 2.97
N CYS A 31 -1.81 -0.89 2.73
CA CYS A 31 -1.11 -1.73 3.69
C CYS A 31 0.37 -1.81 3.30
N ASP A 32 1.19 -2.47 4.12
CA ASP A 32 2.53 -2.89 3.69
C ASP A 32 2.41 -3.84 2.47
N PRO A 33 3.01 -3.52 1.31
CA PRO A 33 2.93 -4.36 0.11
C PRO A 33 3.59 -5.74 0.25
N PHE A 34 4.47 -5.93 1.24
CA PHE A 34 5.11 -7.21 1.53
C PHE A 34 4.40 -8.02 2.60
N ASN A 35 3.34 -7.48 3.20
CA ASN A 35 2.49 -8.20 4.14
C ASN A 35 1.29 -8.80 3.40
N GLU A 36 1.42 -10.08 3.01
CA GLU A 36 0.40 -10.80 2.24
C GLU A 36 -0.96 -10.81 2.95
N GLN A 37 -1.00 -11.00 4.28
CA GLN A 37 -2.24 -11.02 5.05
C GLN A 37 -2.96 -9.66 5.00
N ALA A 38 -2.21 -8.56 5.15
CA ALA A 38 -2.78 -7.22 5.07
C ALA A 38 -3.26 -6.90 3.64
N PHE A 39 -2.55 -7.40 2.62
CA PHE A 39 -2.95 -7.25 1.22
C PHE A 39 -4.26 -8.01 0.91
N GLN A 40 -4.41 -9.26 1.39
CA GLN A 40 -5.67 -10.00 1.25
C GLN A 40 -6.84 -9.26 1.89
N LYS A 41 -6.61 -8.65 3.07
CA LYS A 41 -7.62 -7.82 3.74
C LYS A 41 -8.06 -6.61 2.90
N ILE A 42 -7.17 -5.99 2.11
CA ILE A 42 -7.56 -4.95 1.15
C ILE A 42 -8.49 -5.50 0.07
N LEU A 43 -8.16 -6.66 -0.50
CA LEU A 43 -8.97 -7.27 -1.55
C LEU A 43 -10.38 -7.63 -1.05
N GLU A 44 -10.46 -8.20 0.15
CA GLU A 44 -11.72 -8.50 0.85
C GLU A 44 -12.55 -7.22 1.08
N LEU A 45 -11.95 -6.19 1.69
CA LEU A 45 -12.62 -4.92 1.98
C LEU A 45 -13.14 -4.22 0.72
N LYS A 46 -12.37 -4.29 -0.37
CA LYS A 46 -12.75 -3.68 -1.65
C LYS A 46 -13.65 -4.57 -2.51
N GLN A 47 -13.88 -5.82 -2.09
CA GLN A 47 -14.54 -6.85 -2.90
C GLN A 47 -13.93 -6.92 -4.31
N ARG A 48 -12.59 -6.86 -4.37
CA ARG A 48 -11.84 -6.73 -5.62
C ARG A 48 -11.13 -8.05 -5.95
N PRO A 49 -11.29 -8.58 -7.18
CA PRO A 49 -10.54 -9.75 -7.61
C PRO A 49 -9.04 -9.44 -7.76
N ILE A 50 -8.19 -10.41 -7.42
CA ILE A 50 -6.73 -10.25 -7.38
C ILE A 50 -6.14 -9.98 -8.77
N GLU A 51 -6.75 -10.52 -9.83
CA GLU A 51 -6.26 -10.36 -11.21
C GLU A 51 -6.26 -8.91 -11.69
N LYS A 52 -7.05 -8.02 -11.06
CA LYS A 52 -7.06 -6.59 -11.37
C LYS A 52 -5.88 -5.82 -10.79
N GLY A 53 -5.05 -6.46 -9.97
CA GLY A 53 -3.91 -5.86 -9.29
C GLY A 53 -4.27 -4.65 -8.43
N VAL A 54 -3.22 -4.03 -7.89
CA VAL A 54 -3.26 -2.74 -7.20
C VAL A 54 -2.05 -1.90 -7.61
N ILE A 55 -2.04 -0.64 -7.21
CA ILE A 55 -0.87 0.24 -7.33
C ILE A 55 0.01 0.12 -6.09
N LEU A 56 1.31 0.30 -6.26
CA LEU A 56 2.27 0.43 -5.16
C LEU A 56 2.65 1.90 -5.01
N LEU A 57 2.57 2.43 -3.79
CA LEU A 57 2.96 3.80 -3.48
C LEU A 57 4.36 3.80 -2.86
N ALA A 58 5.22 4.69 -3.34
CA ALA A 58 6.56 4.92 -2.80
C ALA A 58 6.81 6.42 -2.67
N GLY A 59 7.47 6.82 -1.59
CA GLY A 59 7.91 8.20 -1.39
C GLY A 59 9.21 8.53 -2.13
N HIS A 60 10.02 7.51 -2.42
CA HIS A 60 11.27 7.64 -3.16
C HIS A 60 11.48 6.45 -4.10
N ILE A 61 12.13 6.69 -5.25
CA ILE A 61 12.37 5.64 -6.25
C ILE A 61 13.20 4.48 -5.70
N SER A 62 14.16 4.77 -4.81
CA SER A 62 15.03 3.77 -4.17
C SER A 62 14.26 2.69 -3.42
N GLN A 63 13.03 2.98 -2.96
CA GLN A 63 12.18 1.98 -2.29
C GLN A 63 11.70 0.88 -3.25
N VAL A 64 11.62 1.17 -4.55
CA VAL A 64 11.03 0.29 -5.57
C VAL A 64 12.03 -0.12 -6.66
N GLU A 65 13.25 0.43 -6.67
CA GLU A 65 14.29 0.12 -7.67
C GLU A 65 14.49 -1.38 -7.89
N HIS A 66 14.49 -2.17 -6.81
CA HIS A 66 14.65 -3.62 -6.89
C HIS A 66 13.55 -4.33 -7.70
N LEU A 67 12.32 -3.77 -7.73
CA LEU A 67 11.19 -4.29 -8.50
C LEU A 67 11.31 -3.98 -10.00
N LEU A 68 12.09 -2.96 -10.36
CA LEU A 68 12.26 -2.49 -11.74
C LEU A 68 13.35 -3.25 -12.51
N THR A 69 14.11 -4.11 -11.82
CA THR A 69 15.26 -4.84 -12.39
C THR A 69 14.95 -5.70 -13.61
N SER A 70 13.70 -6.13 -13.78
CA SER A 70 13.23 -6.96 -14.90
C SER A 70 12.75 -6.15 -16.12
N LEU A 71 12.69 -4.82 -16.01
CA LEU A 71 12.24 -3.97 -17.11
C LEU A 71 13.31 -3.85 -18.20
N PRO A 72 12.92 -3.77 -19.48
CA PRO A 72 13.86 -3.55 -20.57
C PRO A 72 14.59 -2.22 -20.38
N GLN A 73 15.91 -2.23 -20.51
CA GLN A 73 16.70 -0.99 -20.57
C GLN A 73 16.68 -0.51 -22.02
N THR A 74 15.90 0.53 -22.30
CA THR A 74 15.97 1.31 -23.55
C THR A 74 17.16 2.23 -23.55
#